data_AF-A0A2H0WI01-F1
#
_entry.id   AF-A0A2H0WI01-F1
#
_cell.length_a   1.000
_cell.length_b   1.000
_cell.length_c   1.000
_cell.angle_alpha   90.00
_cell.angle_beta   90.00
_cell.angle_gamma   90.00
#
_symmetry.space_group_name_H-M   'P 1'
#
loop_
_entity.id
_entity.type
_entity.pdbx_description
1 polymer ?
#
loop_
_entity_poly.entity_id
_entity_poly.type
_entity_poly.pdbx_seq_one_letter_code
_entity_poly.pdbx_strand_id
1 'polypeptide(L)'
;MKGTDKTARFTQILQELKEEYLIRFPEKIELIKKLTAEQKWTELGDEYHKLKGTGKTYGFPEVSIVCEQLELLAFESEQAHQKIFEEALPLLDRIYQAYLQKESYDLSKDSFVQNVLLSTGRGR
;
A
#
# COMPACT_ATOMS: atom_id res chain seq x y z
N MET A 1 21.52 31.35 -15.07
CA MET A 1 20.27 31.07 -14.33
C MET A 1 19.39 30.07 -15.10
N LYS A 2 19.78 28.79 -15.23
CA LYS A 2 19.01 27.75 -15.98
C LYS A 2 18.68 26.48 -15.17
N GLY A 3 19.09 26.40 -13.90
CA GLY A 3 18.92 25.20 -13.06
C GLY A 3 17.61 25.16 -12.27
N THR A 4 17.12 26.32 -11.83
CA THR A 4 15.99 26.44 -10.89
C THR A 4 14.64 26.07 -11.51
N ASP A 5 14.46 26.31 -12.81
CA ASP A 5 13.21 26.10 -13.54
C ASP A 5 12.90 24.62 -13.83
N LYS A 6 13.95 23.82 -14.11
CA LYS A 6 13.79 22.38 -14.36
C LYS A 6 13.42 21.61 -13.10
N THR A 7 14.02 21.96 -11.96
CA THR A 7 13.73 21.32 -10.68
C THR A 7 12.29 21.62 -10.24
N ALA A 8 11.85 22.87 -10.36
CA ALA A 8 10.47 23.25 -10.03
C ALA A 8 9.44 22.48 -10.88
N ARG A 9 9.67 22.38 -12.19
CA ARG A 9 8.80 21.63 -13.10
C ARG A 9 8.78 20.13 -12.77
N PHE A 10 9.93 19.55 -12.45
CA PHE A 10 10.00 18.13 -12.07
C PHE A 10 9.23 17.85 -10.76
N THR A 11 9.39 18.71 -9.76
CA THR A 11 8.63 18.62 -8.50
C THR A 11 7.14 18.73 -8.74
N GLN A 12 6.71 19.63 -9.64
CA GLN A 12 5.29 19.77 -9.98
C GLN A 12 4.73 18.51 -10.64
N ILE A 13 5.44 17.91 -11.60
CA ILE A 13 5.03 16.66 -12.24
C ILE A 13 4.93 15.52 -11.21
N LEU A 14 5.90 15.40 -10.30
CA LEU A 14 5.83 14.39 -9.25
C LEU A 14 4.63 14.59 -8.31
N GLN A 15 4.28 15.85 -8.03
CA GLN A 15 3.12 16.17 -7.20
C GLN A 15 1.81 15.80 -7.91
N GLU A 16 1.68 16.12 -9.20
CA GLU A 16 0.52 15.72 -10.01
C GLU A 16 0.36 14.19 -10.04
N LEU A 17 1.45 13.44 -10.23
CA LEU A 17 1.42 11.97 -10.21
C LEU A 17 1.03 11.39 -8.85
N LYS A 18 1.47 12.00 -7.74
CA LYS A 18 1.05 11.62 -6.38
C LYS A 18 -0.45 11.86 -6.20
N GLU A 19 -0.97 12.98 -6.68
CA GLU A 19 -2.39 13.32 -6.58
C GLU A 19 -3.25 12.37 -7.40
N GLU A 20 -2.86 12.08 -8.65
CA GLU A 20 -3.52 11.07 -9.48
C GLU A 20 -3.54 9.69 -8.83
N TYR A 21 -2.45 9.31 -8.17
CA TYR A 21 -2.37 8.07 -7.43
C TYR A 21 -3.36 8.03 -6.27
N LEU A 22 -3.41 9.09 -5.46
CA LEU A 22 -4.36 9.19 -4.33
C LEU A 22 -5.82 9.20 -4.79
N ILE A 23 -6.13 9.78 -5.95
CA ILE A 23 -7.48 9.73 -6.53
C ILE A 23 -7.90 8.29 -6.84
N ARG A 24 -6.98 7.45 -7.34
CA ARG A 24 -7.26 6.06 -7.72
C ARG A 24 -7.11 5.05 -6.57
N PHE A 25 -6.53 5.48 -5.45
CA PHE A 25 -6.25 4.59 -4.32
C PHE A 25 -7.51 3.90 -3.75
N PRO A 26 -8.66 4.59 -3.59
CA PRO A 26 -9.90 3.95 -3.13
C PRO A 26 -10.39 2.84 -4.07
N GLU A 27 -10.26 3.03 -5.39
CA GLU A 27 -10.64 2.02 -6.38
C GLU A 27 -9.79 0.76 -6.23
N LYS A 28 -8.51 0.93 -5.87
CA LYS A 28 -7.60 -0.19 -5.57
C LYS A 28 -7.98 -0.92 -4.30
N ILE A 29 -8.36 -0.21 -3.25
CA ILE A 29 -8.86 -0.82 -2.00
C ILE A 29 -10.12 -1.66 -2.27
N GLU A 30 -11.08 -1.13 -3.03
CA GLU A 30 -12.30 -1.87 -3.37
C GLU A 30 -12.02 -3.10 -4.24
N LEU A 31 -11.06 -3.02 -5.17
CA LEU A 31 -10.61 -4.19 -5.94
C LEU A 31 -10.00 -5.26 -5.02
N ILE A 32 -9.09 -4.89 -4.12
CA ILE A 32 -8.45 -5.80 -3.15
C ILE A 32 -9.51 -6.46 -2.26
N LYS A 33 -10.48 -5.68 -1.79
CA LYS A 33 -11.60 -6.19 -0.99
C LYS A 33 -12.43 -7.21 -1.75
N LYS A 34 -12.73 -6.94 -3.02
CA LYS A 34 -13.42 -7.89 -3.90
C LYS A 34 -12.61 -9.18 -4.09
N LEU A 35 -11.32 -9.07 -4.41
CA LEU A 35 -10.44 -10.22 -4.61
C LEU A 35 -10.28 -11.05 -3.33
N THR A 36 -10.25 -10.40 -2.16
CA THR A 36 -10.24 -11.06 -0.85
C THR A 36 -11.52 -11.85 -0.62
N ALA A 37 -12.69 -11.24 -0.87
CA ALA A 37 -13.98 -11.90 -0.71
C ALA A 37 -14.18 -13.06 -1.72
N GLU A 38 -13.66 -12.92 -2.94
CA GLU A 38 -13.70 -13.95 -3.97
C GLU A 38 -12.59 -15.01 -3.82
N GLN A 39 -11.71 -14.88 -2.82
CA GLN A 39 -10.59 -15.78 -2.58
C GLN A 39 -9.67 -15.94 -3.81
N LYS A 40 -9.44 -14.85 -4.53
CA LYS A 40 -8.59 -14.81 -5.74
C LYS A 40 -7.17 -14.40 -5.38
N TRP A 41 -6.46 -15.26 -4.69
CA TRP A 41 -5.22 -14.88 -3.99
C TRP A 41 -4.05 -14.58 -4.91
N THR A 42 -3.92 -15.30 -6.04
CA THR A 42 -2.91 -14.95 -7.06
C THR A 42 -3.15 -13.54 -7.61
N GLU A 43 -4.39 -13.20 -7.97
CA GLU A 43 -4.76 -11.86 -8.44
C GLU A 43 -4.60 -10.81 -7.33
N LEU A 44 -4.88 -11.17 -6.08
CA LEU A 44 -4.69 -10.32 -4.91
C LEU A 44 -3.20 -9.99 -4.70
N GLY A 45 -2.32 -10.99 -4.81
CA GLY A 45 -0.87 -10.82 -4.76
C GLY A 45 -0.37 -9.87 -5.85
N ASP A 46 -0.87 -10.00 -7.08
CA ASP A 46 -0.54 -9.10 -8.18
C ASP A 46 -0.97 -7.65 -7.91
N GLU A 47 -2.14 -7.43 -7.31
CA GLU A 47 -2.57 -6.08 -6.94
C GLU A 47 -1.71 -5.48 -5.82
N TYR A 48 -1.31 -6.28 -4.81
CA TYR A 48 -0.36 -5.83 -3.79
C TYR A 48 1.01 -5.50 -4.39
N HIS A 49 1.50 -6.31 -5.34
CA HIS A 49 2.75 -6.04 -6.05
C HIS A 49 2.72 -4.69 -6.78
N LYS A 50 1.61 -4.38 -7.47
CA LYS A 50 1.40 -3.10 -8.16
C LYS A 50 1.35 -1.93 -7.17
N LEU A 51 0.65 -2.08 -6.05
CA LEU A 51 0.61 -1.05 -5.01
C LEU A 51 1.99 -0.82 -4.37
N LYS A 52 2.75 -1.88 -4.14
CA LYS A 52 4.12 -1.80 -3.64
C LYS A 52 5.00 -0.96 -4.55
N GLY A 53 4.99 -1.25 -5.86
CA GLY A 53 5.80 -0.55 -6.85
C GLY A 53 5.44 0.93 -7.01
N THR A 54 4.13 1.23 -7.00
CA THR A 54 3.63 2.62 -7.09
C THR A 54 3.92 3.41 -5.83
N GLY A 55 3.77 2.81 -4.64
CA GLY A 55 4.15 3.43 -3.37
C GLY A 55 5.62 3.87 -3.35
N LYS A 56 6.53 3.03 -3.84
CA LYS A 56 7.96 3.36 -3.89
C LYS A 56 8.25 4.50 -4.86
N THR A 57 7.59 4.50 -6.01
CA THR A 57 7.79 5.50 -7.07
C THR A 57 7.29 6.87 -6.65
N TYR A 58 6.15 6.92 -5.97
CA TYR A 58 5.49 8.18 -5.60
C TYR A 58 5.78 8.61 -4.15
N GLY A 59 6.60 7.86 -3.41
CA GLY A 59 7.05 8.24 -2.07
C GLY A 59 5.99 8.04 -0.99
N PHE A 60 5.32 6.88 -1.03
CA PHE A 60 4.41 6.36 -0.02
C PHE A 60 5.03 5.09 0.61
N PRO A 61 6.10 5.22 1.42
CA PRO A 61 6.89 4.08 1.89
C PRO A 61 6.07 3.08 2.72
N GLU A 62 5.07 3.55 3.46
CA GLU A 62 4.20 2.71 4.29
C GLU A 62 3.35 1.77 3.44
N VAL A 63 2.82 2.27 2.31
CA VAL A 63 2.09 1.45 1.34
C VAL A 63 3.02 0.37 0.80
N SER A 64 4.26 0.73 0.43
CA SER A 64 5.24 -0.25 -0.04
C SER A 64 5.54 -1.33 0.98
N ILE A 65 5.79 -0.96 2.24
CA ILE A 65 6.12 -1.91 3.32
C ILE A 65 4.95 -2.86 3.58
N VAL A 66 3.73 -2.32 3.72
CA VAL A 66 2.54 -3.11 4.01
C VAL A 66 2.20 -4.04 2.85
N CYS A 67 2.20 -3.54 1.62
CA CYS A 67 1.88 -4.34 0.44
C CYS A 67 2.94 -5.40 0.15
N GLU A 68 4.21 -5.19 0.50
CA GLU A 68 5.24 -6.24 0.39
C GLU A 68 4.92 -7.45 1.27
N GLN A 69 4.52 -7.24 2.51
CA GLN A 69 4.15 -8.35 3.40
C GLN A 69 2.87 -9.06 2.92
N LEU A 70 1.88 -8.30 2.49
CA LEU A 70 0.62 -8.86 2.00
C LEU A 70 0.77 -9.63 0.68
N GLU A 71 1.65 -9.16 -0.21
CA GLU A 71 2.03 -9.87 -1.44
C GLU A 71 2.63 -11.24 -1.12
N LEU A 72 3.59 -11.30 -0.19
CA LEU A 72 4.20 -12.57 0.23
C LEU A 72 3.15 -13.51 0.83
N LEU A 73 2.28 -13.02 1.72
CA LEU A 73 1.23 -13.82 2.34
C LEU A 73 0.22 -14.36 1.33
N ALA A 74 -0.06 -13.61 0.26
CA ALA A 74 -0.97 -14.03 -0.80
C ALA A 74 -0.40 -15.19 -1.63
N PHE A 75 0.92 -15.23 -1.81
CA PHE A 75 1.60 -16.30 -2.54
C PHE A 75 1.98 -17.51 -1.68
N GLU A 76 2.09 -17.38 -0.35
CA GLU A 76 2.55 -18.47 0.53
C GLU A 76 1.46 -19.46 0.99
N SER A 77 0.23 -19.01 1.27
CA SER A 77 -0.87 -19.94 1.61
C SER A 77 -2.22 -19.22 1.60
N GLU A 78 -2.92 -19.44 0.50
CA GLU A 78 -4.08 -18.72 0.02
C GLU A 78 -5.25 -18.59 1.03
N GLN A 79 -5.69 -19.67 1.70
CA GLN A 79 -6.85 -19.60 2.60
C GLN A 79 -6.54 -19.25 4.06
N ALA A 80 -5.34 -19.59 4.55
CA ALA A 80 -5.00 -19.45 5.97
C ALA A 80 -4.92 -17.99 6.44
N HIS A 81 -4.74 -17.06 5.49
CA HIS A 81 -4.49 -15.65 5.76
C HIS A 81 -5.67 -14.73 5.44
N GLN A 82 -6.85 -15.26 5.09
CA GLN A 82 -8.02 -14.44 4.73
C GLN A 82 -8.30 -13.31 5.73
N LYS A 83 -8.28 -13.63 7.04
CA LYS A 83 -8.48 -12.63 8.10
C LYS A 83 -7.44 -11.51 8.09
N ILE A 84 -6.18 -11.83 7.76
CA ILE A 84 -5.11 -10.84 7.65
C ILE A 84 -5.42 -9.87 6.50
N PHE A 85 -5.91 -10.36 5.36
CA PHE A 85 -6.31 -9.49 4.25
C PHE A 85 -7.53 -8.63 4.59
N GLU A 86 -8.52 -9.19 5.29
CA GLU A 86 -9.68 -8.44 5.77
C GLU A 86 -9.28 -7.32 6.77
N GLU A 87 -8.34 -7.60 7.68
CA GLU A 87 -7.79 -6.63 8.63
C GLU A 87 -6.83 -5.62 7.98
N ALA A 88 -6.22 -5.97 6.84
CA ALA A 88 -5.35 -5.06 6.09
C ALA A 88 -6.12 -3.96 5.36
N LEU A 89 -7.37 -4.19 4.95
CA LEU A 89 -8.21 -3.19 4.28
C LEU A 89 -8.38 -1.90 5.11
N PRO A 90 -8.80 -1.94 6.38
CA PRO A 90 -8.89 -0.74 7.21
C PRO A 90 -7.51 -0.13 7.55
N LEU A 91 -6.41 -0.90 7.48
CA LEU A 91 -5.07 -0.32 7.56
C LEU A 91 -4.75 0.52 6.30
N LEU A 92 -5.00 -0.02 5.11
CA LEU A 92 -4.78 0.69 3.85
C LEU A 92 -5.62 1.96 3.76
N ASP A 93 -6.87 1.92 4.22
CA ASP A 93 -7.72 3.11 4.29
C ASP A 93 -7.15 4.13 5.29
N ARG A 94 -6.69 3.73 6.49
CA ARG A 94 -6.06 4.66 7.44
C ARG A 94 -4.78 5.31 6.89
N ILE A 95 -3.95 4.55 6.18
CA ILE A 95 -2.78 5.09 5.49
C ILE A 95 -3.22 6.13 4.45
N TYR A 96 -4.23 5.79 3.64
CA TYR A 96 -4.80 6.70 2.66
C TYR A 96 -5.34 8.00 3.28
N GLN A 97 -6.12 7.90 4.37
CA GLN A 97 -6.66 9.07 5.07
C GLN A 97 -5.55 9.98 5.62
N ALA A 98 -4.46 9.43 6.16
CA ALA A 98 -3.31 10.23 6.59
C ALA A 98 -2.73 11.04 5.42
N TYR A 99 -2.61 10.42 4.24
CA TYR A 99 -2.12 11.11 3.06
C TYR A 99 -3.05 12.20 2.53
N LEU A 100 -4.37 12.03 2.64
CA LEU A 100 -5.33 13.10 2.34
C LEU A 100 -5.17 14.30 3.30
N GLN A 101 -4.76 14.05 4.53
CA GLN A 101 -4.46 15.08 5.53
C GLN A 101 -3.04 15.67 5.38
N LYS A 102 -2.28 15.21 4.37
CA LYS A 102 -0.87 15.58 4.13
C LYS A 102 0.06 15.14 5.26
N GLU A 103 -0.28 14.07 5.94
CA GLU A 103 0.50 13.45 7.01
C GLU A 103 1.05 12.09 6.57
N SER A 104 2.16 11.66 7.18
CA SER A 104 2.66 10.29 7.06
C SER A 104 2.00 9.39 8.08
N TYR A 105 1.71 8.15 7.71
CA TYR A 105 1.16 7.17 8.65
C TYR A 105 2.28 6.49 9.45
N ASP A 106 2.22 6.53 10.78
CA ASP A 106 3.25 5.92 11.62
C ASP A 106 2.97 4.42 11.85
N LEU A 107 3.55 3.57 11.00
CA LEU A 107 3.43 2.11 11.09
C LEU A 107 3.93 1.53 12.42
N SER A 108 4.79 2.23 13.17
CA SER A 108 5.30 1.76 14.46
C SER A 108 4.23 1.78 15.57
N LYS A 109 3.18 2.60 15.39
CA LYS A 109 2.08 2.75 16.34
C LYS A 109 0.90 1.83 16.02
N ASP A 110 0.88 1.18 14.86
CA ASP A 110 -0.21 0.31 14.48
C ASP A 110 0.00 -1.12 14.99
N SER A 111 -0.91 -1.56 15.87
CA SER A 111 -0.82 -2.86 16.52
C SER A 111 -0.95 -4.03 15.54
N PHE A 112 -1.72 -3.88 14.46
CA PHE A 112 -1.85 -4.94 13.46
C PHE A 112 -0.56 -5.08 12.66
N VAL A 113 0.06 -3.96 12.27
CA VAL A 113 1.38 -3.99 11.59
C VAL A 113 2.43 -4.65 12.48
N GLN A 114 2.56 -4.22 13.74
CA GLN A 114 3.61 -4.72 14.62
C GLN A 114 3.40 -6.18 15.04
N ASN A 115 2.17 -6.57 15.37
CA ASN A 115 1.89 -7.87 15.97
C ASN A 115 1.50 -8.94 14.96
N VAL A 116 1.01 -8.55 13.77
CA VAL A 116 0.53 -9.48 12.75
C VAL A 116 1.43 -9.41 11.52
N LEU A 117 1.51 -8.29 10.82
CA LEU A 117 2.24 -8.27 9.53
C LEU A 117 3.74 -8.48 9.69
N LEU A 118 4.40 -7.79 10.63
CA LEU A 118 5.85 -7.87 10.81
C LEU A 118 6.31 -9.07 11.65
N SER A 119 5.40 -9.72 12.37
CA SER A 119 5.70 -10.95 13.12
C SER A 119 5.63 -12.19 12.22
N THR A 120 4.70 -12.20 11.26
CA THR A 120 4.48 -13.33 10.33
C THR A 120 5.67 -13.50 9.36
N GLY A 121 6.43 -12.44 9.06
CA GLY A 121 7.65 -12.49 8.25
C GLY A 121 8.95 -12.82 9.00
N ARG A 122 8.94 -13.00 10.33
CA ARG A 122 10.15 -13.28 11.14
C ARG A 122 10.40 -14.76 11.44
N GLY A 123 9.61 -15.66 10.86
CA GLY A 123 9.71 -17.08 11.11
C GLY A 123 9.61 -17.90 9.83
N ARG A 124 10.64 -17.84 8.98
CA ARG A 124 11.03 -18.89 8.03
C ARG A 124 12.43 -18.62 7.49
#